data_AF-A0A372MCZ6-F1
#
_entry.id   AF-A0A372MCZ6-F1
#
_cell.length_a   1.000
_cell.length_b   1.000
_cell.length_c   1.000
_cell.angle_alpha   90.00
_cell.angle_beta   90.00
_cell.angle_gamma   90.00
#
_symmetry.space_group_name_H-M   'P 1'
#
loop_
_entity.id
_entity.type
_entity.pdbx_description
1 polymer ?
#
loop_
_entity_poly.entity_id
_entity_poly.type
_entity_poly.pdbx_seq_one_letter_code
_entity_poly.pdbx_strand_id
1 'polypeptide(L)'
;MTKSVEVPKTETIEKVVSVYKKTESINETARQTEISTTKVRKILITEGLWSSARSQQIRELADQGKSSPDIAEILDISVAMVQNYLPYEKGLYDEPEKTDTAIRSGKYRERNRAYAEKRRPLEQQIVDGVTAVQATTTHSEKKTPFAMQLHLELRDSQLDSMPADEAKILAKYGAVAKSISRDVIVPSSLALHQLHYLINMTFGWTNSHLHDFQLPMSLFQTLTEGKLLEIAPVFGYYLQFPSSTFNDAFWDDDYDGTKSPRTWMRSKYLKQYKYEGYSEYWIENQAEIQYLANHLPILDVHPFHLEKDVKPRKVRFEDATLQDLLDAVIFDEGMPDTLKESLRLCDILSLNPEDIDSAKAAALATDNSSVPLYKHYRDIVVSEAKQKDGPRNSAAYSHAFKQIESLQKETEPNEIMPITAEILYSYDYGDGWEVDISLVREFGRNSQMVDDEIAAKVIADRKPICIAKDGLNVLDDCGNVPGYIDILRTIHEGDKDEAREMREWARSQGWTGRDMSPRHMI
;
A
#
# COMPACT_ATOMS: atom_id res chain seq x y z
N MET A 1 18.74 -22.62 13.72
CA MET A 1 18.00 -23.35 14.78
C MET A 1 16.61 -23.64 14.25
N THR A 2 16.24 -24.91 14.18
CA THR A 2 14.94 -25.41 13.71
C THR A 2 13.83 -24.90 14.64
N LYS A 3 13.04 -23.92 14.19
CA LYS A 3 11.82 -23.50 14.87
C LYS A 3 10.80 -24.63 14.76
N SER A 4 10.48 -25.24 15.90
CA SER A 4 9.33 -26.14 16.05
C SER A 4 8.05 -25.34 15.79
N VAL A 5 7.28 -25.77 14.81
CA VAL A 5 5.97 -25.19 14.44
C VAL A 5 4.92 -25.71 15.42
N GLU A 6 4.33 -24.84 16.24
CA GLU A 6 3.25 -25.20 17.16
C GLU A 6 1.86 -25.08 16.52
N VAL A 7 0.98 -25.99 16.95
CA VAL A 7 -0.43 -26.19 16.56
C VAL A 7 -1.33 -25.23 17.40
N PRO A 8 -2.48 -24.76 16.91
CA PRO A 8 -3.36 -23.85 17.67
C PRO A 8 -3.92 -24.48 18.94
N LYS A 9 -4.33 -23.62 19.87
CA LYS A 9 -5.01 -24.04 21.10
C LYS A 9 -6.47 -24.42 20.81
N THR A 10 -6.87 -25.63 21.20
CA THR A 10 -8.25 -26.17 21.19
C THR A 10 -9.30 -25.19 21.76
N GLU A 11 -8.87 -24.32 22.69
CA GLU A 11 -9.66 -23.28 23.34
C GLU A 11 -10.27 -22.25 22.37
N THR A 12 -9.58 -21.90 21.27
CA THR A 12 -10.10 -20.96 20.25
C THR A 12 -11.28 -21.57 19.47
N ILE A 13 -11.19 -22.86 19.13
CA ILE A 13 -12.25 -23.60 18.43
C ILE A 13 -13.48 -23.72 19.35
N GLU A 14 -13.28 -24.12 20.61
CA GLU A 14 -14.35 -24.25 21.59
C GLU A 14 -15.08 -22.92 21.86
N LYS A 15 -14.34 -21.81 21.90
CA LYS A 15 -14.91 -20.46 22.01
C LYS A 15 -15.79 -20.12 20.80
N VAL A 16 -15.33 -20.36 19.57
CA VAL A 16 -16.10 -20.11 18.35
C VAL A 16 -17.36 -20.98 18.29
N VAL A 17 -17.23 -22.28 18.57
CA VAL A 17 -18.35 -23.23 18.57
C VAL A 17 -19.41 -22.85 19.61
N SER A 18 -18.99 -22.50 20.82
CA SER A 18 -19.91 -22.16 21.91
C SER A 18 -20.66 -20.84 21.68
N VAL A 19 -20.01 -19.85 21.06
CA VAL A 19 -20.65 -18.59 20.69
C VAL A 19 -21.58 -18.78 19.49
N TYR A 20 -21.15 -19.51 18.46
CA TYR A 20 -21.97 -19.78 17.28
C TYR A 20 -23.26 -20.52 17.61
N LYS A 21 -23.23 -21.50 18.52
CA LYS A 21 -24.44 -22.20 19.01
C LYS A 21 -25.48 -21.26 19.66
N LYS A 22 -25.10 -20.05 20.06
CA LYS A 22 -26.00 -19.04 20.65
C LYS A 22 -26.45 -17.99 19.65
N THR A 23 -25.61 -17.67 18.66
CA THR A 23 -25.84 -16.56 17.73
C THR A 23 -26.39 -17.03 16.38
N GLU A 24 -26.13 -18.28 16.00
CA GLU A 24 -26.42 -18.89 14.70
C GLU A 24 -25.99 -18.01 13.50
N SER A 25 -24.99 -17.15 13.73
CA SER A 25 -24.52 -16.16 12.76
C SER A 25 -23.00 -16.10 12.79
N ILE A 26 -22.38 -16.29 11.62
CA ILE A 26 -20.92 -16.16 11.46
C ILE A 26 -20.46 -14.75 11.82
N ASN A 27 -21.18 -13.74 11.36
CA ASN A 27 -20.83 -12.33 11.58
C ASN A 27 -20.90 -11.96 13.06
N GLU A 28 -21.95 -12.38 13.76
CA GLU A 28 -22.11 -12.12 15.20
C GLU A 28 -21.13 -12.95 16.04
N THR A 29 -20.80 -14.17 15.61
CA THR A 29 -19.77 -15.00 16.24
C THR A 29 -18.39 -14.39 16.09
N ALA A 30 -18.02 -13.93 14.89
CA ALA A 30 -16.79 -13.20 14.64
C ALA A 30 -16.68 -11.96 15.53
N ARG A 31 -17.78 -11.22 15.67
CA ARG A 31 -17.86 -10.03 16.52
C ARG A 31 -17.63 -10.34 18.00
N GLN A 32 -18.26 -11.39 18.54
CA GLN A 32 -18.15 -11.74 19.97
C GLN A 32 -16.86 -12.49 20.31
N THR A 33 -16.24 -13.15 19.33
CA THR A 33 -15.00 -13.92 19.54
C THR A 33 -13.73 -13.14 19.23
N GLU A 34 -13.86 -12.01 18.53
CA GLU A 34 -12.76 -11.18 17.99
C GLU A 34 -11.91 -11.92 16.94
N ILE A 35 -12.55 -12.83 16.19
CA ILE A 35 -11.93 -13.65 15.15
C ILE A 35 -12.49 -13.23 13.79
N SER A 36 -11.69 -13.26 12.73
CA SER A 36 -12.17 -12.88 11.39
C SER A 36 -13.32 -13.78 10.94
N THR A 37 -14.28 -13.22 10.19
CA THR A 37 -15.43 -13.96 9.66
C THR A 37 -15.01 -15.16 8.81
N THR A 38 -13.91 -15.03 8.06
CA THR A 38 -13.29 -16.12 7.30
C THR A 38 -12.77 -17.24 8.22
N LYS A 39 -12.06 -16.91 9.30
CA LYS A 39 -11.53 -17.89 10.25
C LYS A 39 -12.66 -18.56 11.04
N VAL A 40 -13.68 -17.81 11.47
CA VAL A 40 -14.91 -18.35 12.07
C VAL A 40 -15.61 -19.30 11.10
N ARG A 41 -15.82 -18.89 9.84
CA ARG A 41 -16.44 -19.73 8.81
C ARG A 41 -15.69 -21.04 8.62
N LYS A 42 -14.36 -20.99 8.45
CA LYS A 42 -13.53 -22.18 8.30
C LYS A 42 -13.55 -23.09 9.53
N ILE A 43 -13.57 -22.53 10.75
CA ILE A 43 -13.71 -23.31 11.99
C ILE A 43 -15.06 -24.04 11.98
N LEU A 44 -16.16 -23.35 11.71
CA LEU A 44 -17.50 -23.94 11.73
C LEU A 44 -17.71 -24.98 10.62
N ILE A 45 -17.10 -24.77 9.44
CA ILE A 45 -17.00 -25.75 8.35
C ILE A 45 -16.21 -26.98 8.81
N THR A 46 -15.09 -26.79 9.50
CA THR A 46 -14.23 -27.88 10.00
C THR A 46 -14.95 -28.71 11.06
N GLU A 47 -15.68 -28.06 11.97
CA GLU A 47 -16.47 -28.69 13.03
C GLU A 47 -17.84 -29.24 12.55
N GLY A 48 -18.17 -29.08 11.26
CA GLY A 48 -19.43 -29.55 10.69
C GLY A 48 -20.68 -28.80 11.17
N LEU A 49 -20.52 -27.61 11.74
CA LEU A 49 -21.59 -26.78 12.31
C LEU A 49 -22.14 -25.74 11.34
N TRP A 50 -21.47 -25.51 10.21
CA TRP A 50 -21.92 -24.61 9.17
C TRP A 50 -21.64 -25.18 7.79
N SER A 51 -22.62 -25.07 6.90
CA SER A 51 -22.48 -25.35 5.47
C SER A 51 -23.47 -24.52 4.67
N SER A 52 -23.04 -24.01 3.53
CA SER A 52 -23.89 -23.54 2.43
C SER A 52 -23.88 -24.54 1.26
N ALA A 53 -24.81 -24.39 0.31
CA ALA A 53 -24.84 -25.19 -0.92
C ALA A 53 -23.50 -25.13 -1.66
N ARG A 54 -22.87 -23.94 -1.72
CA ARG A 54 -21.55 -23.74 -2.33
C ARG A 54 -20.43 -24.46 -1.56
N SER A 55 -20.44 -24.38 -0.23
CA SER A 55 -19.43 -25.07 0.59
C SER A 55 -19.55 -26.60 0.51
N GLN A 56 -20.77 -27.12 0.27
CA GLN A 56 -21.01 -28.55 0.05
C GLN A 56 -20.45 -29.00 -1.31
N GLN A 57 -20.67 -28.21 -2.37
CA GLN A 57 -20.08 -28.48 -3.70
C GLN A 57 -18.54 -28.49 -3.65
N ILE A 58 -17.93 -27.50 -2.98
CA ILE A 58 -16.47 -27.41 -2.80
C ILE A 58 -15.95 -28.62 -2.01
N ARG A 59 -16.66 -29.03 -0.95
CA ARG A 59 -16.28 -30.18 -0.14
C ARG A 59 -16.42 -31.50 -0.91
N GLU A 60 -17.49 -31.71 -1.66
CA GLU A 60 -17.68 -32.92 -2.45
C GLU A 60 -16.57 -33.11 -3.51
N LEU A 61 -16.13 -32.02 -4.13
CA LEU A 61 -15.02 -32.07 -5.09
C LEU A 61 -13.66 -32.29 -4.40
N ALA A 62 -13.45 -31.69 -3.23
CA ALA A 62 -12.25 -31.93 -2.43
C ALA A 62 -12.17 -33.38 -1.90
N ASP A 63 -13.30 -33.95 -1.45
CA ASP A 63 -13.41 -35.34 -0.99
C ASP A 63 -13.16 -36.33 -2.15
N GLN A 64 -13.36 -35.91 -3.40
CA GLN A 64 -12.97 -36.64 -4.62
C GLN A 64 -11.48 -36.50 -4.96
N GLY A 65 -10.69 -35.81 -4.13
CA GLY A 65 -9.25 -35.63 -4.30
C GLY A 65 -8.85 -34.52 -5.28
N LYS A 66 -9.76 -33.61 -5.64
CA LYS A 66 -9.45 -32.46 -6.50
C LYS A 66 -8.68 -31.40 -5.71
N SER A 67 -7.67 -30.78 -6.32
CA SER A 67 -6.90 -29.70 -5.68
C SER A 67 -7.70 -28.40 -5.67
N SER A 68 -7.35 -27.42 -4.81
CA SER A 68 -8.05 -26.13 -4.79
C SER A 68 -8.08 -25.41 -6.15
N PRO A 69 -6.99 -25.42 -6.95
CA PRO A 69 -7.03 -24.96 -8.34
C PRO A 69 -8.00 -25.74 -9.24
N ASP A 70 -8.04 -27.08 -9.13
CA ASP A 70 -8.97 -27.89 -9.94
C ASP A 70 -10.43 -27.63 -9.55
N ILE A 71 -10.70 -27.45 -8.26
CA ILE A 71 -12.06 -27.13 -7.77
C ILE A 71 -12.47 -25.73 -8.24
N ALA A 72 -11.54 -24.77 -8.20
CA ALA A 72 -11.73 -23.43 -8.71
C ALA A 72 -12.11 -23.44 -10.19
N GLU A 73 -11.40 -24.24 -10.98
CA GLU A 73 -11.69 -24.45 -12.41
C GLU A 73 -13.03 -25.17 -12.64
N ILE A 74 -13.33 -26.23 -11.87
CA ILE A 74 -14.59 -26.99 -12.01
C ILE A 74 -15.82 -26.14 -11.65
N LEU A 75 -15.69 -25.30 -10.64
CA LEU A 75 -16.80 -24.49 -10.11
C LEU A 75 -16.83 -23.07 -10.65
N ASP A 76 -15.87 -22.69 -11.49
CA ASP A 76 -15.72 -21.37 -12.08
C ASP A 76 -15.71 -20.25 -11.01
N ILE A 77 -14.78 -20.38 -10.06
CA ILE A 77 -14.54 -19.43 -8.95
C ILE A 77 -13.05 -19.29 -8.63
N SER A 78 -12.70 -18.21 -7.93
CA SER A 78 -11.34 -17.99 -7.46
C SER A 78 -10.81 -19.08 -6.51
N VAL A 79 -9.52 -19.39 -6.61
CA VAL A 79 -8.82 -20.33 -5.69
C VAL A 79 -8.94 -19.86 -4.23
N ALA A 80 -8.88 -18.55 -4.00
CA ALA A 80 -9.09 -17.94 -2.69
C ALA A 80 -10.50 -18.25 -2.13
N MET A 81 -11.54 -18.20 -2.97
CA MET A 81 -12.88 -18.60 -2.56
C MET A 81 -12.93 -20.09 -2.18
N VAL A 82 -12.34 -20.96 -2.99
CA VAL A 82 -12.23 -22.40 -2.65
C VAL A 82 -11.56 -22.60 -1.29
N GLN A 83 -10.43 -21.94 -1.05
CA GLN A 83 -9.70 -22.00 0.22
C GLN A 83 -10.50 -21.46 1.42
N ASN A 84 -11.40 -20.51 1.22
CA ASN A 84 -12.28 -19.96 2.26
C ASN A 84 -13.41 -20.91 2.66
N TYR A 85 -13.78 -21.86 1.81
CA TYR A 85 -14.84 -22.84 2.05
C TYR A 85 -14.35 -24.26 2.31
N LEU A 86 -13.03 -24.52 2.18
CA LEU A 86 -12.42 -25.78 2.58
C LEU A 86 -12.19 -25.87 4.11
N PRO A 87 -12.36 -27.06 4.70
CA PRO A 87 -11.97 -27.30 6.09
C PRO A 87 -10.45 -27.17 6.29
N TYR A 88 -10.00 -26.97 7.53
CA TYR A 88 -8.57 -26.93 7.83
C TYR A 88 -7.91 -28.30 7.63
N GLU A 89 -6.89 -28.41 6.77
CA GLU A 89 -6.12 -29.65 6.55
C GLU A 89 -4.95 -29.83 7.54
N LYS A 90 -4.41 -28.73 8.07
CA LYS A 90 -3.37 -28.68 9.09
C LYS A 90 -3.79 -27.64 10.14
N GLY A 91 -3.57 -27.94 11.42
CA GLY A 91 -4.06 -27.17 12.56
C GLY A 91 -3.97 -25.64 12.34
N LEU A 92 -5.02 -24.92 12.73
CA LEU A 92 -5.13 -23.45 12.62
C LEU A 92 -3.83 -22.74 13.04
N TYR A 93 -3.19 -21.99 12.15
CA TYR A 93 -2.11 -21.12 12.60
C TYR A 93 -2.71 -19.95 13.41
N ASP A 94 -2.49 -19.97 14.73
CA ASP A 94 -2.49 -18.79 15.59
C ASP A 94 -1.02 -18.55 15.93
N GLU A 95 -0.34 -17.70 15.16
CA GLU A 95 0.89 -17.12 15.69
C GLU A 95 0.47 -16.18 16.83
N PRO A 96 1.00 -16.35 18.06
CA PRO A 96 0.65 -15.51 19.20
C PRO A 96 1.03 -14.04 18.97
N GLU A 97 1.94 -13.78 18.04
CA GLU A 97 2.33 -12.45 17.57
C GLU A 97 1.66 -12.20 16.20
N LYS A 98 0.72 -11.26 16.16
CA LYS A 98 0.17 -10.75 14.90
C LYS A 98 1.25 -9.89 14.24
N THR A 99 1.43 -10.02 12.92
CA THR A 99 2.22 -9.06 12.15
C THR A 99 1.63 -7.65 12.30
N ASP A 100 2.47 -6.63 12.21
CA ASP A 100 2.02 -5.24 12.38
C ASP A 100 0.94 -4.87 11.34
N THR A 101 1.05 -5.38 10.11
CA THR A 101 0.01 -5.27 9.06
C THR A 101 -1.32 -5.89 9.50
N ALA A 102 -1.31 -7.08 10.12
CA ALA A 102 -2.52 -7.74 10.60
C ALA A 102 -3.19 -6.98 11.75
N ILE A 103 -2.39 -6.38 12.65
CA ILE A 103 -2.87 -5.51 13.73
C ILE A 103 -3.56 -4.27 13.14
N ARG A 104 -2.91 -3.63 12.16
CA ARG A 104 -3.39 -2.40 11.50
C ARG A 104 -4.67 -2.63 10.70
N SER A 105 -4.71 -3.67 9.88
CA SER A 105 -5.92 -4.11 9.16
C SER A 105 -7.07 -4.41 10.15
N GLY A 106 -6.76 -4.97 11.33
CA GLY A 106 -7.70 -5.12 12.45
C GLY A 106 -8.30 -3.79 12.94
N LYS A 107 -7.44 -2.83 13.31
CA LYS A 107 -7.83 -1.47 13.76
C LYS A 107 -8.66 -0.75 12.70
N TYR A 108 -8.33 -0.95 11.43
CA TYR A 108 -9.07 -0.35 10.33
C TYR A 108 -10.48 -0.90 10.21
N ARG A 109 -10.63 -2.23 10.22
CA ARG A 109 -11.96 -2.86 10.19
C ARG A 109 -12.81 -2.41 11.38
N GLU A 110 -12.20 -2.19 12.54
CA GLU A 110 -12.90 -1.58 13.69
C GLU A 110 -13.36 -0.15 13.39
N ARG A 111 -12.49 0.69 12.81
CA ARG A 111 -12.83 2.06 12.36
C ARG A 111 -14.02 2.06 11.41
N ASN A 112 -14.03 1.18 10.40
CA ASN A 112 -15.11 1.11 9.43
C ASN A 112 -16.41 0.55 10.00
N ARG A 113 -16.33 -0.49 10.83
CA ARG A 113 -17.50 -1.02 11.55
C ARG A 113 -18.13 0.03 12.47
N ALA A 114 -17.32 0.73 13.27
CA ALA A 114 -17.78 1.76 14.18
C ALA A 114 -18.46 2.92 13.42
N TYR A 115 -17.96 3.28 12.24
CA TYR A 115 -18.58 4.29 11.39
C TYR A 115 -19.88 3.81 10.74
N ALA A 116 -19.90 2.58 10.20
CA ALA A 116 -21.11 1.96 9.62
C ALA A 116 -22.23 1.80 10.65
N GLU A 117 -21.89 1.44 11.89
CA GLU A 117 -22.80 1.38 13.03
C GLU A 117 -23.40 2.74 13.38
N LYS A 118 -22.57 3.79 13.44
CA LYS A 118 -23.05 5.17 13.66
C LYS A 118 -23.96 5.68 12.55
N ARG A 119 -23.87 5.14 11.33
CA ARG A 119 -24.69 5.54 10.16
C ARG A 119 -26.02 4.80 10.02
N ARG A 120 -26.18 3.59 10.57
CA ARG A 120 -27.42 2.80 10.46
C ARG A 120 -28.72 3.55 10.86
N PRO A 121 -28.72 4.49 11.82
CA PRO A 121 -29.90 5.31 12.13
C PRO A 121 -30.10 6.54 11.21
N LEU A 122 -29.08 6.99 10.48
CA LEU A 122 -29.12 8.24 9.69
C LEU A 122 -29.53 8.05 8.22
N GLU A 123 -29.50 6.83 7.68
CA GLU A 123 -29.81 6.58 6.26
C GLU A 123 -31.29 6.76 5.89
N GLN A 124 -32.15 7.14 6.83
CA GLN A 124 -33.53 7.56 6.55
C GLN A 124 -33.72 9.07 6.40
N GLN A 125 -32.70 9.93 6.63
CA GLN A 125 -32.83 11.38 6.42
C GLN A 125 -31.53 12.08 5.95
N ILE A 126 -31.64 12.65 4.73
CA ILE A 126 -31.04 13.91 4.24
C ILE A 126 -29.69 13.88 3.48
N VAL A 127 -29.74 14.71 2.43
CA VAL A 127 -28.82 15.11 1.36
C VAL A 127 -27.95 16.33 1.78
N ASP A 128 -26.74 16.39 1.19
CA ASP A 128 -25.78 17.50 1.00
C ASP A 128 -25.15 18.30 2.17
N GLY A 129 -23.83 18.51 2.01
CA GLY A 129 -23.08 19.62 2.62
C GLY A 129 -21.65 19.24 3.05
N VAL A 130 -20.62 19.63 2.29
CA VAL A 130 -19.21 19.61 2.75
C VAL A 130 -18.67 21.04 2.78
N THR A 131 -18.28 21.49 3.98
CA THR A 131 -17.67 22.79 4.25
C THR A 131 -16.15 22.74 4.03
N ALA A 132 -15.61 23.78 3.39
CA ALA A 132 -14.20 23.95 3.11
C ALA A 132 -13.40 24.45 4.33
N VAL A 133 -12.22 23.87 4.55
CA VAL A 133 -11.22 24.37 5.51
C VAL A 133 -10.10 25.06 4.71
N GLN A 134 -9.73 26.26 5.14
CA GLN A 134 -8.60 27.05 4.59
C GLN A 134 -7.30 26.65 5.30
N ALA A 135 -6.22 26.48 4.54
CA ALA A 135 -4.88 26.24 5.05
C ALA A 135 -3.96 27.44 4.69
N THR A 136 -3.18 27.89 5.66
CA THR A 136 -2.18 28.96 5.55
C THR A 136 -0.83 28.44 5.06
N THR A 137 -0.27 29.11 4.06
CA THR A 137 1.01 28.82 3.41
C THR A 137 2.22 29.45 4.10
N THR A 138 3.34 28.73 4.18
CA THR A 138 4.69 29.29 4.31
C THR A 138 5.60 28.82 3.17
N HIS A 139 6.46 29.74 2.72
CA HIS A 139 7.22 29.68 1.46
C HIS A 139 8.48 28.81 1.50
N SER A 140 8.76 28.17 0.36
CA SER A 140 10.11 27.85 -0.14
C SER A 140 10.09 27.97 -1.69
N GLU A 141 11.25 28.16 -2.31
CA GLU A 141 11.49 28.85 -3.58
C GLU A 141 10.85 28.21 -4.85
N LYS A 142 10.46 29.08 -5.79
CA LYS A 142 9.37 28.87 -6.74
C LYS A 142 9.80 28.24 -8.07
N LYS A 143 9.60 26.92 -8.24
CA LYS A 143 9.14 26.40 -9.54
C LYS A 143 7.74 26.97 -9.80
N THR A 144 7.47 27.49 -10.99
CA THR A 144 6.15 28.05 -11.33
C THR A 144 5.08 26.96 -11.19
N PRO A 145 4.00 27.18 -10.43
CA PRO A 145 3.00 26.14 -10.18
C PRO A 145 2.31 25.76 -11.49
N PHE A 146 2.19 24.45 -11.72
CA PHE A 146 1.53 23.88 -12.90
C PHE A 146 0.75 22.63 -12.46
N ALA A 147 -0.12 22.12 -13.32
CA ALA A 147 -0.92 20.93 -13.04
C ALA A 147 -0.60 19.79 -14.02
N MET A 148 -0.87 18.57 -13.59
CA MET A 148 -0.68 17.33 -14.33
C MET A 148 -2.00 16.58 -14.38
N GLN A 149 -2.38 16.05 -15.54
CA GLN A 149 -3.45 15.06 -15.65
C GLN A 149 -2.83 13.67 -15.61
N LEU A 150 -3.25 12.88 -14.64
CA LEU A 150 -2.87 11.47 -14.50
C LEU A 150 -4.06 10.58 -14.88
N HIS A 151 -3.77 9.51 -15.61
CA HIS A 151 -4.64 8.36 -15.79
C HIS A 151 -4.20 7.28 -14.80
N LEU A 152 -5.14 6.81 -13.97
CA LEU A 152 -4.94 5.73 -13.01
C LEU A 152 -5.77 4.53 -13.47
N GLU A 153 -5.13 3.47 -13.92
CA GLU A 153 -5.80 2.26 -14.42
C GLU A 153 -5.50 1.07 -13.51
N LEU A 154 -6.53 0.40 -13.01
CA LEU A 154 -6.36 -0.82 -12.22
C LEU A 154 -6.01 -1.97 -13.16
N ARG A 155 -4.89 -2.65 -12.92
CA ARG A 155 -4.50 -3.82 -13.70
C ARG A 155 -5.52 -4.95 -13.57
N ASP A 156 -5.51 -5.83 -14.57
CA ASP A 156 -6.42 -6.97 -14.70
C ASP A 156 -7.92 -6.62 -14.72
N SER A 157 -8.27 -5.34 -14.91
CA SER A 157 -9.66 -4.87 -14.95
C SER A 157 -10.19 -4.61 -16.37
N GLN A 158 -9.36 -4.79 -17.40
CA GLN A 158 -9.75 -4.59 -18.80
C GLN A 158 -10.71 -5.68 -19.29
N LEU A 159 -11.91 -5.26 -19.71
CA LEU A 159 -12.99 -6.18 -20.08
C LEU A 159 -12.67 -7.07 -21.29
N ASP A 160 -11.84 -6.59 -22.22
CA ASP A 160 -11.43 -7.32 -23.41
C ASP A 160 -10.31 -8.34 -23.17
N SER A 161 -9.68 -8.27 -21.99
CA SER A 161 -8.54 -9.08 -21.59
C SER A 161 -8.89 -10.15 -20.55
N MET A 162 -10.15 -10.21 -20.09
CA MET A 162 -10.65 -11.14 -19.08
C MET A 162 -11.72 -12.12 -19.63
N PRO A 163 -12.06 -13.20 -18.90
CA PRO A 163 -13.13 -14.12 -19.29
C PRO A 163 -14.47 -13.42 -19.55
N ALA A 164 -15.24 -13.89 -20.55
CA ALA A 164 -16.42 -13.18 -21.02
C ALA A 164 -17.57 -13.09 -20.00
N ASP A 165 -17.70 -14.09 -19.12
CA ASP A 165 -18.65 -14.10 -18.02
C ASP A 165 -18.25 -13.09 -16.93
N GLU A 166 -16.97 -13.04 -16.57
CA GLU A 166 -16.40 -12.06 -15.64
C GLU A 166 -16.55 -10.63 -16.17
N ALA A 167 -16.18 -10.40 -17.43
CA ALA A 167 -16.36 -9.12 -18.11
C ALA A 167 -17.82 -8.64 -18.08
N LYS A 168 -18.77 -9.58 -18.26
CA LYS A 168 -20.20 -9.26 -18.19
C LYS A 168 -20.65 -8.85 -16.80
N ILE A 169 -20.17 -9.53 -15.74
CA ILE A 169 -20.45 -9.16 -14.34
C ILE A 169 -19.87 -7.77 -14.05
N LEU A 170 -18.61 -7.56 -14.43
CA LEU A 170 -17.91 -6.32 -14.15
C LEU A 170 -18.51 -5.13 -14.90
N ALA A 171 -18.85 -5.31 -16.19
CA ALA A 171 -19.51 -4.28 -16.97
C ALA A 171 -20.90 -3.92 -16.40
N LYS A 172 -21.68 -4.94 -16.04
CA LYS A 172 -23.08 -4.76 -15.61
C LYS A 172 -23.20 -4.21 -14.19
N TYR A 173 -22.49 -4.80 -13.24
CA TYR A 173 -22.65 -4.48 -11.81
C TYR A 173 -21.52 -3.62 -11.25
N GLY A 174 -20.34 -3.69 -11.87
CA GLY A 174 -19.22 -2.79 -11.58
C GLY A 174 -19.29 -1.47 -12.35
N ALA A 175 -20.24 -1.32 -13.27
CA ALA A 175 -20.39 -0.15 -14.15
C ALA A 175 -19.11 0.19 -14.94
N VAL A 176 -18.43 -0.86 -15.44
CA VAL A 176 -17.19 -0.74 -16.21
C VAL A 176 -17.51 -0.73 -17.71
N ALA A 177 -16.92 0.21 -18.44
CA ALA A 177 -17.03 0.32 -19.90
C ALA A 177 -15.81 -0.26 -20.62
N LYS A 178 -14.61 -0.06 -20.07
CA LYS A 178 -13.34 -0.54 -20.60
C LYS A 178 -12.49 -1.18 -19.50
N SER A 179 -12.22 -0.43 -18.42
CA SER A 179 -11.40 -0.86 -17.28
C SER A 179 -11.72 -0.03 -16.04
N ILE A 180 -11.43 -0.52 -14.84
CA ILE A 180 -11.61 0.31 -13.65
C ILE A 180 -10.51 1.37 -13.64
N SER A 181 -10.87 2.62 -13.93
CA SER A 181 -9.90 3.70 -14.08
C SER A 181 -10.39 5.06 -13.59
N ARG A 182 -9.45 5.98 -13.32
CA ARG A 182 -9.69 7.33 -12.82
C ARG A 182 -8.81 8.33 -13.56
N ASP A 183 -9.39 9.40 -14.06
CA ASP A 183 -8.63 10.53 -14.58
C ASP A 183 -8.67 11.67 -13.56
N VAL A 184 -7.48 12.12 -13.14
CA VAL A 184 -7.33 13.14 -12.11
C VAL A 184 -6.42 14.27 -12.59
N ILE A 185 -6.78 15.51 -12.28
CA ILE A 185 -5.89 16.66 -12.45
C ILE A 185 -5.36 17.03 -11.06
N VAL A 186 -4.04 17.05 -10.93
CA VAL A 186 -3.32 17.24 -9.66
C VAL A 186 -2.29 18.37 -9.76
N PRO A 187 -1.96 19.06 -8.66
CA PRO A 187 -0.82 19.97 -8.64
C PRO A 187 0.47 19.19 -8.89
N SER A 188 1.37 19.70 -9.73
CA SER A 188 2.63 19.03 -10.02
C SER A 188 3.55 18.90 -8.79
N SER A 189 3.33 19.73 -7.77
CA SER A 189 4.01 19.68 -6.48
C SER A 189 3.43 18.66 -5.50
N LEU A 190 2.43 17.85 -5.88
CA LEU A 190 1.90 16.79 -5.02
C LEU A 190 3.02 15.76 -4.78
N ALA A 191 3.22 15.32 -3.53
CA ALA A 191 4.17 14.24 -3.25
C ALA A 191 3.55 12.87 -3.56
N LEU A 192 4.37 11.85 -3.88
CA LEU A 192 3.88 10.47 -4.07
C LEU A 192 3.13 9.95 -2.83
N HIS A 193 3.60 10.27 -1.63
CA HIS A 193 2.88 9.95 -0.39
C HIS A 193 1.46 10.56 -0.34
N GLN A 194 1.29 11.77 -0.88
CA GLN A 194 -0.04 12.38 -0.96
C GLN A 194 -0.88 11.74 -2.06
N LEU A 195 -0.24 11.33 -3.16
CA LEU A 195 -0.89 10.59 -4.24
C LEU A 195 -1.43 9.24 -3.73
N HIS A 196 -0.74 8.53 -2.84
CA HIS A 196 -1.24 7.30 -2.19
C HIS A 196 -2.63 7.49 -1.58
N TYR A 197 -2.81 8.53 -0.75
CA TYR A 197 -4.11 8.84 -0.14
C TYR A 197 -5.18 9.25 -1.16
N LEU A 198 -4.77 9.92 -2.25
CA LEU A 198 -5.65 10.27 -3.36
C LEU A 198 -6.12 9.00 -4.09
N ILE A 199 -5.21 8.10 -4.45
CA ILE A 199 -5.50 6.81 -5.10
C ILE A 199 -6.49 6.03 -4.25
N ASN A 200 -6.18 5.85 -2.95
CA ASN A 200 -7.06 5.17 -2.00
C ASN A 200 -8.49 5.75 -2.03
N MET A 201 -8.61 7.09 -1.98
CA MET A 201 -9.92 7.76 -2.02
C MET A 201 -10.67 7.56 -3.34
N THR A 202 -9.96 7.51 -4.48
CA THR A 202 -10.55 7.32 -5.81
C THR A 202 -10.94 5.88 -6.12
N PHE A 203 -10.25 4.88 -5.56
CA PHE A 203 -10.62 3.47 -5.73
C PHE A 203 -11.55 2.96 -4.63
N GLY A 204 -11.66 3.68 -3.50
CA GLY A 204 -12.52 3.30 -2.38
C GLY A 204 -11.79 2.56 -1.26
N TRP A 205 -10.48 2.42 -1.39
CA TRP A 205 -9.59 2.03 -0.30
C TRP A 205 -9.42 3.19 0.71
N THR A 206 -8.47 3.00 1.60
CA THR A 206 -8.78 2.93 3.02
C THR A 206 -7.50 3.04 3.87
N ASN A 207 -6.33 2.90 3.24
CA ASN A 207 -5.00 2.96 3.82
C ASN A 207 -4.80 1.92 4.93
N SER A 208 -5.21 0.69 4.66
CA SER A 208 -5.16 -0.44 5.61
C SER A 208 -3.96 -1.34 5.44
N HIS A 209 -3.33 -1.27 4.27
CA HIS A 209 -2.28 -2.17 3.86
C HIS A 209 -1.02 -1.37 3.47
N LEU A 210 0.09 -2.09 3.34
CA LEU A 210 1.33 -1.56 2.78
C LEU A 210 1.13 -1.23 1.30
N HIS A 211 1.95 -0.32 0.81
CA HIS A 211 1.97 0.13 -0.57
C HIS A 211 3.38 0.57 -0.95
N ASP A 212 3.60 0.67 -2.25
CA ASP A 212 4.82 1.21 -2.83
C ASP A 212 4.51 1.91 -4.17
N PHE A 213 5.48 2.71 -4.62
CA PHE A 213 5.52 3.23 -5.98
C PHE A 213 6.77 2.68 -6.65
N GLN A 214 6.65 2.23 -7.89
CA GLN A 214 7.76 1.62 -8.63
C GLN A 214 7.96 2.29 -9.98
N LEU A 215 9.20 2.32 -10.43
CA LEU A 215 9.54 2.69 -11.80
C LEU A 215 9.23 1.54 -12.76
N PRO A 216 9.02 1.85 -14.06
CA PRO A 216 9.15 0.84 -15.09
C PRO A 216 10.47 0.06 -14.94
N MET A 217 10.38 -1.27 -15.00
CA MET A 217 11.49 -2.18 -14.69
C MET A 217 12.80 -1.83 -15.41
N SER A 218 12.73 -1.40 -16.68
CA SER A 218 13.91 -0.99 -17.45
C SER A 218 14.62 0.23 -16.87
N LEU A 219 13.87 1.21 -16.34
CA LEU A 219 14.44 2.40 -15.70
C LEU A 219 15.06 2.03 -14.36
N PHE A 220 14.36 1.21 -13.57
CA PHE A 220 14.90 0.70 -12.30
C PHE A 220 16.23 -0.04 -12.51
N GLN A 221 16.29 -0.95 -13.49
CA GLN A 221 17.52 -1.68 -13.83
C GLN A 221 18.64 -0.73 -14.24
N THR A 222 18.36 0.29 -15.04
CA THR A 222 19.38 1.26 -15.47
C THR A 222 19.90 2.09 -14.30
N LEU A 223 19.03 2.56 -13.41
CA LEU A 223 19.41 3.30 -12.20
C LEU A 223 20.26 2.47 -11.25
N THR A 224 19.95 1.17 -11.13
CA THR A 224 20.59 0.26 -10.16
C THR A 224 21.70 -0.61 -10.76
N GLU A 225 22.04 -0.41 -12.03
CA GLU A 225 23.16 -1.09 -12.67
C GLU A 225 24.50 -0.62 -12.06
N GLY A 226 25.30 -1.58 -11.61
CA GLY A 226 26.64 -1.35 -11.07
C GLY A 226 26.84 -1.90 -9.67
N LYS A 227 27.96 -1.53 -9.04
CA LYS A 227 28.24 -1.89 -7.66
C LYS A 227 27.41 -1.00 -6.72
N LEU A 228 26.86 -1.58 -5.65
CA LEU A 228 25.98 -0.90 -4.71
C LEU A 228 26.60 0.39 -4.15
N LEU A 229 27.88 0.37 -3.77
CA LEU A 229 28.56 1.56 -3.24
C LEU A 229 28.76 2.66 -4.28
N GLU A 230 28.86 2.31 -5.56
CA GLU A 230 29.01 3.28 -6.66
C GLU A 230 27.66 3.92 -6.99
N ILE A 231 26.55 3.17 -6.85
CA ILE A 231 25.19 3.66 -7.11
C ILE A 231 24.47 4.20 -5.86
N ALA A 232 25.09 4.13 -4.68
CA ALA A 232 24.47 4.50 -3.40
C ALA A 232 23.74 5.86 -3.41
N PRO A 233 24.26 6.94 -4.07
CA PRO A 233 23.57 8.23 -4.13
C PRO A 233 22.20 8.22 -4.82
N VAL A 234 21.86 7.20 -5.61
CA VAL A 234 20.51 7.04 -6.20
C VAL A 234 19.46 6.82 -5.10
N PHE A 235 19.83 6.16 -4.00
CA PHE A 235 18.95 5.96 -2.86
C PHE A 235 18.85 7.23 -2.01
N GLY A 236 17.62 7.59 -1.67
CA GLY A 236 17.24 8.88 -1.13
C GLY A 236 17.14 10.01 -2.17
N TYR A 237 17.62 9.79 -3.40
CA TYR A 237 17.44 10.72 -4.52
C TYR A 237 16.20 10.36 -5.33
N TYR A 238 16.13 9.12 -5.86
CA TYR A 238 14.93 8.58 -6.52
C TYR A 238 14.32 7.43 -5.72
N LEU A 239 15.15 6.49 -5.28
CA LEU A 239 14.71 5.24 -4.66
C LEU A 239 14.79 5.34 -3.13
N GLN A 240 14.00 4.56 -2.42
CA GLN A 240 14.19 4.35 -0.98
C GLN A 240 15.13 3.17 -0.76
N PHE A 241 16.12 3.31 0.12
CA PHE A 241 16.93 2.17 0.55
C PHE A 241 16.13 1.33 1.55
N PRO A 242 16.14 -0.01 1.43
CA PRO A 242 15.43 -0.88 2.37
C PRO A 242 15.84 -0.60 3.81
N SER A 243 14.87 -0.43 4.70
CA SER A 243 15.09 -0.26 6.12
C SER A 243 14.30 -1.32 6.91
N SER A 244 14.70 -1.54 8.16
CA SER A 244 14.01 -2.47 9.06
C SER A 244 12.94 -1.78 9.93
N THR A 245 12.53 -0.55 9.60
CA THR A 245 11.71 0.28 10.49
C THR A 245 10.27 0.41 9.99
N PHE A 246 9.41 -0.56 10.36
CA PHE A 246 7.97 -0.59 10.06
C PHE A 246 7.19 0.72 10.39
N ASN A 247 7.74 1.57 11.26
CA ASN A 247 7.12 2.83 11.66
C ASN A 247 7.08 3.87 10.54
N ASP A 248 8.00 3.81 9.57
CA ASP A 248 8.07 4.81 8.51
C ASP A 248 6.98 4.62 7.46
N ALA A 249 6.55 3.39 7.15
CA ALA A 249 5.45 3.15 6.21
C ALA A 249 4.13 3.86 6.57
N PHE A 250 3.93 4.20 7.84
CA PHE A 250 2.70 4.82 8.33
C PHE A 250 2.92 5.96 9.32
N TRP A 251 4.04 6.67 9.16
CA TRP A 251 4.49 7.75 10.06
C TRP A 251 3.40 8.81 10.31
N ASP A 252 2.48 8.99 9.36
CA ASP A 252 1.46 10.03 9.36
C ASP A 252 0.05 9.50 9.69
N ASP A 253 -0.14 8.25 10.12
CA ASP A 253 -1.46 7.75 10.56
C ASP A 253 -1.89 8.27 11.95
N ASP A 254 -2.36 9.51 11.95
CA ASP A 254 -2.84 10.29 13.09
C ASP A 254 -4.36 10.21 13.29
N TYR A 255 -5.05 9.17 12.78
CA TYR A 255 -6.50 9.09 12.89
C TYR A 255 -6.99 8.92 14.34
N ASP A 256 -7.69 9.94 14.84
CA ASP A 256 -8.17 10.01 16.22
C ASP A 256 -9.67 9.67 16.40
N GLY A 257 -10.38 9.35 15.31
CA GLY A 257 -11.82 9.04 15.34
C GLY A 257 -12.76 10.25 15.44
N THR A 258 -12.24 11.49 15.49
CA THR A 258 -13.05 12.71 15.60
C THR A 258 -13.70 13.11 14.26
N LYS A 259 -13.03 12.78 13.16
CA LYS A 259 -13.50 13.02 11.78
C LYS A 259 -13.95 11.72 11.14
N SER A 260 -14.75 11.82 10.08
CA SER A 260 -15.00 10.63 9.25
C SER A 260 -13.69 10.15 8.60
N PRO A 261 -13.50 8.84 8.38
CA PRO A 261 -12.29 8.31 7.73
C PRO A 261 -12.01 8.99 6.38
N ARG A 262 -13.06 9.27 5.59
CA ARG A 262 -12.92 10.02 4.33
C ARG A 262 -12.43 11.45 4.54
N THR A 263 -12.98 12.18 5.51
CA THR A 263 -12.53 13.56 5.81
C THR A 263 -11.07 13.58 6.28
N TRP A 264 -10.67 12.59 7.07
CA TRP A 264 -9.28 12.43 7.49
C TRP A 264 -8.36 12.14 6.30
N MET A 265 -8.67 11.15 5.46
CA MET A 265 -7.88 10.86 4.24
C MET A 265 -7.77 12.07 3.31
N ARG A 266 -8.86 12.83 3.12
CA ARG A 266 -8.84 14.09 2.35
C ARG A 266 -7.82 15.08 2.89
N SER A 267 -7.66 15.17 4.20
CA SER A 267 -6.71 16.13 4.79
C SER A 267 -5.25 15.81 4.46
N LYS A 268 -4.93 14.56 4.11
CA LYS A 268 -3.56 14.10 3.85
C LYS A 268 -2.97 14.64 2.56
N TYR A 269 -3.77 14.75 1.51
CA TYR A 269 -3.33 15.34 0.23
C TYR A 269 -3.70 16.82 0.05
N LEU A 270 -4.44 17.42 0.99
CA LEU A 270 -4.77 18.85 0.95
C LEU A 270 -3.84 19.73 1.79
N LYS A 271 -3.09 19.14 2.74
CA LYS A 271 -2.10 19.86 3.55
C LYS A 271 -0.78 20.00 2.79
N GLN A 272 0.05 20.94 3.24
CA GLN A 272 1.44 20.99 2.79
C GLN A 272 2.15 19.70 3.25
N TYR A 273 2.72 18.97 2.29
CA TYR A 273 3.48 17.77 2.61
C TYR A 273 4.81 18.11 3.27
N LYS A 274 5.10 17.39 4.34
CA LYS A 274 6.36 17.34 5.06
C LYS A 274 6.52 15.91 5.53
N TYR A 275 7.61 15.25 5.17
CA TYR A 275 7.96 13.95 5.70
C TYR A 275 8.43 14.08 7.16
N GLU A 276 7.92 13.25 8.05
CA GLU A 276 8.32 13.22 9.47
C GLU A 276 8.80 11.84 9.93
N GLY A 277 9.01 10.91 8.99
CA GLY A 277 9.72 9.66 9.25
C GLY A 277 11.25 9.84 9.23
N TYR A 278 11.98 8.73 9.17
CA TYR A 278 13.44 8.73 9.22
C TYR A 278 14.11 8.27 7.93
N SER A 279 13.60 7.20 7.32
CA SER A 279 14.27 6.40 6.29
C SER A 279 14.40 7.08 4.93
N GLU A 280 13.57 8.05 4.58
CA GLU A 280 13.57 8.59 3.22
C GLU A 280 14.68 9.61 2.96
N TYR A 281 15.21 10.29 3.98
CA TYR A 281 16.18 11.37 3.76
C TYR A 281 17.43 10.89 3.04
N TRP A 282 17.92 11.68 2.08
CA TRP A 282 19.06 11.27 1.26
C TRP A 282 20.28 10.86 2.10
N ILE A 283 20.64 11.68 3.07
CA ILE A 283 21.79 11.43 3.94
C ILE A 283 21.62 10.23 4.87
N GLU A 284 20.38 9.89 5.27
CA GLU A 284 20.09 8.69 6.06
C GLU A 284 20.35 7.43 5.23
N ASN A 285 19.89 7.41 3.97
CA ASN A 285 20.13 6.30 3.04
C ASN A 285 21.64 6.08 2.84
N GLN A 286 22.40 7.15 2.63
CA GLN A 286 23.86 7.06 2.49
C GLN A 286 24.53 6.53 3.76
N ALA A 287 24.10 7.00 4.93
CA ALA A 287 24.62 6.55 6.21
C ALA A 287 24.31 5.07 6.48
N GLU A 288 23.12 4.59 6.09
CA GLU A 288 22.70 3.20 6.28
C GLU A 288 23.46 2.25 5.34
N ILE A 289 23.64 2.59 4.06
CA ILE A 289 24.46 1.80 3.13
C ILE A 289 25.89 1.68 3.65
N GLN A 290 26.48 2.79 4.13
CA GLN A 290 27.80 2.77 4.74
C GLN A 290 27.82 1.96 6.05
N TYR A 291 26.75 2.02 6.84
CA TYR A 291 26.63 1.20 8.05
C TYR A 291 26.68 -0.29 7.69
N LEU A 292 25.88 -0.74 6.73
CA LEU A 292 25.88 -2.14 6.26
C LEU A 292 27.25 -2.55 5.71
N ALA A 293 27.87 -1.72 4.87
CA ALA A 293 29.21 -2.02 4.33
C ALA A 293 30.27 -2.28 5.41
N ASN A 294 30.18 -1.55 6.54
CA ASN A 294 31.11 -1.70 7.66
C ASN A 294 30.80 -2.92 8.55
N HIS A 295 29.53 -3.31 8.68
CA HIS A 295 29.10 -4.38 9.59
C HIS A 295 28.93 -5.73 8.90
N LEU A 296 28.74 -5.73 7.57
CA LEU A 296 28.60 -6.90 6.70
C LEU A 296 29.63 -6.86 5.57
N PRO A 297 30.95 -6.89 5.86
CA PRO A 297 31.99 -6.75 4.84
C PRO A 297 31.99 -7.88 3.79
N ILE A 298 31.37 -9.01 4.12
CA ILE A 298 31.16 -10.16 3.22
C ILE A 298 29.68 -10.55 3.31
N LEU A 299 29.02 -10.61 2.16
CA LEU A 299 27.66 -11.09 1.97
C LEU A 299 27.70 -12.58 1.62
N ASP A 300 26.89 -13.37 2.31
CA ASP A 300 26.60 -14.76 1.96
C ASP A 300 25.36 -14.77 1.04
N VAL A 301 25.59 -14.70 -0.28
CA VAL A 301 24.54 -14.60 -1.30
C VAL A 301 23.95 -15.98 -1.58
N HIS A 302 22.66 -16.13 -1.31
CA HIS A 302 21.96 -17.38 -1.51
C HIS A 302 21.39 -17.44 -2.94
N PRO A 303 21.61 -18.55 -3.67
CA PRO A 303 20.99 -18.68 -4.98
C PRO A 303 19.47 -18.70 -4.82
N PHE A 304 18.80 -17.96 -5.71
CA PHE A 304 17.36 -18.00 -5.88
C PHE A 304 16.97 -19.41 -6.36
N HIS A 305 16.76 -20.33 -5.42
CA HIS A 305 15.95 -21.56 -5.46
C HIS A 305 16.33 -22.46 -4.26
N LEU A 306 15.30 -22.98 -3.59
CA LEU A 306 15.35 -23.92 -2.46
C LEU A 306 15.90 -25.32 -2.85
N GLU A 307 16.97 -25.40 -3.63
CA GLU A 307 17.73 -26.64 -3.75
C GLU A 307 18.59 -26.80 -2.49
N LYS A 308 18.28 -27.83 -1.70
CA LYS A 308 18.72 -28.03 -0.31
C LYS A 308 20.24 -28.16 -0.09
N ASP A 309 21.09 -28.02 -1.11
CA ASP A 309 22.53 -28.31 -1.01
C ASP A 309 23.45 -27.29 -1.71
N VAL A 310 22.97 -26.12 -2.14
CA VAL A 310 23.84 -25.11 -2.76
C VAL A 310 24.50 -24.23 -1.71
N LYS A 311 25.84 -24.20 -1.70
CA LYS A 311 26.61 -23.32 -0.80
C LYS A 311 26.42 -21.86 -1.23
N PRO A 312 26.18 -20.92 -0.29
CA PRO A 312 26.09 -19.50 -0.62
C PRO A 312 27.39 -19.00 -1.23
N ARG A 313 27.27 -18.11 -2.22
CA ARG A 313 28.41 -17.42 -2.82
C ARG A 313 28.82 -16.28 -1.91
N LYS A 314 30.11 -16.21 -1.58
CA LYS A 314 30.65 -15.11 -0.77
C LYS A 314 31.04 -13.93 -1.65
N VAL A 315 30.49 -12.76 -1.37
CA VAL A 315 30.74 -11.52 -2.12
C VAL A 315 31.23 -10.47 -1.14
N ARG A 316 32.30 -9.75 -1.47
CA ARG A 316 32.72 -8.60 -0.65
C ARG A 316 31.71 -7.48 -0.86
N PHE A 317 31.30 -6.80 0.20
CA PHE A 317 30.28 -5.75 0.09
C PHE A 317 30.68 -4.65 -0.91
N GLU A 318 31.98 -4.32 -0.97
CA GLU A 318 32.51 -3.35 -1.93
C GLU A 318 32.39 -3.75 -3.41
N ASP A 319 32.20 -5.04 -3.67
CA ASP A 319 32.04 -5.60 -5.01
C ASP A 319 30.60 -6.06 -5.27
N ALA A 320 29.70 -5.91 -4.29
CA ALA A 320 28.33 -6.39 -4.37
C ALA A 320 27.46 -5.44 -5.21
N THR A 321 26.56 -6.03 -5.99
CA THR A 321 25.44 -5.35 -6.64
C THR A 321 24.29 -5.16 -5.64
N LEU A 322 23.25 -4.40 -6.03
CA LEU A 322 22.01 -4.35 -5.26
C LEU A 322 21.40 -5.75 -5.10
N GLN A 323 21.33 -6.53 -6.18
CA GLN A 323 20.77 -7.89 -6.14
C GLN A 323 21.53 -8.81 -5.16
N ASP A 324 22.87 -8.71 -5.12
CA ASP A 324 23.67 -9.46 -4.14
C ASP A 324 23.25 -9.15 -2.69
N LEU A 325 22.93 -7.89 -2.39
CA LEU A 325 22.45 -7.48 -1.06
C LEU A 325 21.09 -8.11 -0.74
N LEU A 326 20.15 -8.07 -1.68
CA LEU A 326 18.80 -8.61 -1.49
C LEU A 326 18.79 -10.12 -1.33
N ASP A 327 19.65 -10.81 -2.06
CA ASP A 327 19.80 -12.26 -1.99
C ASP A 327 20.53 -12.70 -0.70
N ALA A 328 21.17 -11.78 0.01
CA ALA A 328 21.92 -12.04 1.25
C ALA A 328 21.21 -11.56 2.53
N VAL A 329 20.38 -10.51 2.43
CA VAL A 329 19.75 -9.84 3.58
C VAL A 329 18.24 -9.80 3.40
N ILE A 330 17.51 -10.26 4.43
CA ILE A 330 16.06 -10.12 4.50
C ILE A 330 15.75 -8.77 5.14
N PHE A 331 15.00 -7.94 4.44
CA PHE A 331 14.48 -6.66 4.95
C PHE A 331 13.02 -6.83 5.36
N ASP A 332 12.61 -6.16 6.44
CA ASP A 332 11.24 -6.23 6.96
C ASP A 332 10.27 -5.37 6.13
N GLU A 333 10.75 -4.29 5.50
CA GLU A 333 9.97 -3.42 4.60
C GLU A 333 10.29 -3.68 3.12
N GLY A 334 9.52 -4.55 2.47
CA GLY A 334 9.31 -4.55 1.01
C GLY A 334 10.55 -4.68 0.10
N MET A 335 10.31 -4.61 -1.21
CA MET A 335 11.33 -4.72 -2.26
C MET A 335 12.04 -3.37 -2.51
N PRO A 336 13.34 -3.36 -2.89
CA PRO A 336 14.14 -2.13 -3.06
C PRO A 336 13.88 -1.37 -4.37
N ASP A 337 12.89 -1.80 -5.15
CA ASP A 337 12.42 -1.13 -6.37
C ASP A 337 11.45 0.02 -6.09
N THR A 338 11.33 0.37 -4.80
CA THR A 338 10.43 1.42 -4.31
C THR A 338 11.02 2.82 -4.52
N LEU A 339 10.23 3.70 -5.13
CA LEU A 339 10.45 5.14 -5.20
C LEU A 339 10.25 5.77 -3.82
N LYS A 340 11.08 6.77 -3.52
CA LYS A 340 10.95 7.60 -2.33
C LYS A 340 9.67 8.43 -2.36
N GLU A 341 8.78 8.27 -1.37
CA GLU A 341 7.45 8.87 -1.44
C GLU A 341 7.40 10.39 -1.24
N SER A 342 8.47 10.97 -0.69
CA SER A 342 8.64 12.41 -0.59
C SER A 342 8.94 13.10 -1.93
N LEU A 343 9.24 12.34 -2.99
CA LEU A 343 9.33 12.86 -4.36
C LEU A 343 8.04 13.58 -4.77
N ARG A 344 8.19 14.73 -5.42
CA ARG A 344 7.05 15.42 -6.05
C ARG A 344 6.80 14.83 -7.42
N LEU A 345 5.55 14.89 -7.89
CA LEU A 345 5.22 14.44 -9.25
C LEU A 345 6.06 15.14 -10.32
N CYS A 346 6.35 16.45 -10.18
CA CYS A 346 7.20 17.18 -11.12
C CYS A 346 8.67 16.77 -11.11
N ASP A 347 9.11 16.05 -10.09
CA ASP A 347 10.49 15.60 -9.94
C ASP A 347 10.68 14.18 -10.50
N ILE A 348 9.59 13.48 -10.83
CA ILE A 348 9.63 12.12 -11.38
C ILE A 348 8.88 11.96 -12.71
N LEU A 349 7.73 12.62 -12.88
CA LEU A 349 6.90 12.56 -14.08
C LEU A 349 7.14 13.73 -15.04
N SER A 350 7.23 13.44 -16.34
CA SER A 350 7.32 14.42 -17.42
C SER A 350 6.83 13.81 -18.73
N LEU A 351 6.14 14.59 -19.58
CA LEU A 351 5.83 14.17 -20.95
C LEU A 351 7.05 14.17 -21.87
N ASN A 352 8.12 14.85 -21.45
CA ASN A 352 9.44 14.79 -22.08
C ASN A 352 10.44 14.42 -20.97
N PRO A 353 10.53 13.13 -20.60
CA PRO A 353 11.48 12.69 -19.58
C PRO A 353 12.92 13.06 -19.95
N GLU A 354 13.71 13.38 -18.93
CA GLU A 354 15.16 13.51 -19.10
C GLU A 354 15.79 12.14 -19.37
N ASP A 355 16.93 12.16 -20.03
CA ASP A 355 17.73 10.97 -20.28
C ASP A 355 18.17 10.32 -18.95
N ILE A 356 17.97 9.00 -18.84
CA ILE A 356 18.16 8.28 -17.57
C ILE A 356 19.62 8.23 -17.14
N ASP A 357 20.56 8.15 -18.09
CA ASP A 357 22.00 8.15 -17.78
C ASP A 357 22.44 9.51 -17.26
N SER A 358 21.92 10.58 -17.86
CA SER A 358 22.14 11.96 -17.42
C SER A 358 21.56 12.20 -16.01
N ALA A 359 20.35 11.71 -15.76
CA ALA A 359 19.70 11.79 -14.44
C ALA A 359 20.44 10.98 -13.38
N LYS A 360 20.91 9.76 -13.73
CA LYS A 360 21.76 8.93 -12.85
C LYS A 360 23.05 9.66 -12.54
N ALA A 361 23.75 10.19 -13.54
CA ALA A 361 24.99 10.94 -13.33
C ALA A 361 24.80 12.16 -12.41
N ALA A 362 23.67 12.86 -12.53
CA ALA A 362 23.32 13.96 -11.62
C ALA A 362 23.15 13.47 -10.17
N ALA A 363 22.45 12.35 -9.95
CA ALA A 363 22.32 11.75 -8.62
C ALA A 363 23.68 11.33 -8.03
N LEU A 364 24.53 10.70 -8.83
CA LEU A 364 25.88 10.26 -8.42
C LEU A 364 26.83 11.43 -8.09
N ALA A 365 26.58 12.61 -8.65
CA ALA A 365 27.35 13.82 -8.38
C ALA A 365 26.95 14.55 -7.08
N THR A 366 25.95 14.04 -6.35
CA THR A 366 25.48 14.65 -5.09
C THR A 366 26.59 14.66 -4.03
N ASP A 367 26.80 15.80 -3.37
CA ASP A 367 27.83 15.95 -2.35
C ASP A 367 27.58 15.07 -1.12
N ASN A 368 28.53 14.19 -0.83
CA ASN A 368 28.48 13.25 0.31
C ASN A 368 29.41 13.64 1.46
N SER A 369 30.02 14.84 1.41
CA SER A 369 30.98 15.31 2.42
C SER A 369 30.41 15.37 3.85
N SER A 370 29.10 15.58 3.98
CA SER A 370 28.38 15.65 5.26
C SER A 370 28.03 14.30 5.87
N VAL A 371 28.10 13.19 5.11
CA VAL A 371 27.67 11.87 5.58
C VAL A 371 28.40 11.41 6.86
N PRO A 372 29.74 11.57 6.98
CA PRO A 372 30.45 11.18 8.22
C PRO A 372 30.01 11.99 9.44
N LEU A 373 29.74 13.28 9.28
CA LEU A 373 29.26 14.16 10.35
C LEU A 373 27.85 13.76 10.78
N TYR A 374 26.97 13.50 9.81
CA TYR A 374 25.63 13.00 10.08
C TYR A 374 25.65 11.69 10.85
N LYS A 375 26.46 10.72 10.40
CA LYS A 375 26.63 9.44 11.07
C LYS A 375 27.07 9.61 12.53
N HIS A 376 28.01 10.52 12.80
CA HIS A 376 28.43 10.81 14.17
C HIS A 376 27.26 11.23 15.08
N TYR A 377 26.39 12.14 14.61
CA TYR A 377 25.22 12.54 15.38
C TYR A 377 24.15 11.46 15.46
N ARG A 378 23.93 10.69 14.38
CA ARG A 378 23.04 9.53 14.36
C ARG A 378 23.44 8.50 15.42
N ASP A 379 24.72 8.18 15.51
CA ASP A 379 25.26 7.23 16.49
C ASP A 379 25.02 7.71 17.93
N ILE A 380 25.12 9.02 18.20
CA ILE A 380 24.77 9.62 19.51
C ILE A 380 23.28 9.43 19.80
N VAL A 381 22.39 9.77 18.86
CA VAL A 381 20.93 9.64 19.04
C VAL A 381 20.54 8.18 19.28
N VAL A 382 21.05 7.25 18.48
CA VAL A 382 20.76 5.81 18.59
C VAL A 382 21.29 5.23 19.90
N SER A 383 22.52 5.59 20.31
CA SER A 383 23.11 5.09 21.55
C SER A 383 22.36 5.57 22.80
N GLU A 384 22.00 6.86 22.87
CA GLU A 384 21.21 7.44 23.97
C GLU A 384 19.77 6.86 24.01
N ALA A 385 19.16 6.61 22.84
CA ALA A 385 17.83 5.99 22.75
C ALA A 385 17.82 4.53 23.24
N LYS A 386 18.89 3.77 22.93
CA LYS A 386 19.06 2.36 23.34
C LYS A 386 19.48 2.20 24.81
N GLN A 387 19.95 3.25 25.47
CA GLN A 387 20.39 3.18 26.85
C GLN A 387 19.20 2.89 27.79
N LYS A 388 19.23 1.71 28.42
CA LYS A 388 18.21 1.23 29.37
C LYS A 388 18.47 1.67 30.81
N ASP A 389 19.74 1.87 31.19
CA ASP A 389 20.17 2.20 32.56
C ASP A 389 21.13 3.39 32.58
N GLY A 390 20.96 4.28 33.58
CA GLY A 390 21.78 5.48 33.81
C GLY A 390 21.11 6.80 33.39
N PRO A 391 21.65 7.96 33.82
CA PRO A 391 21.10 9.26 33.42
C PRO A 391 21.39 9.52 31.94
N ARG A 392 20.35 9.62 31.11
CA ARG A 392 20.46 10.02 29.71
C ARG A 392 21.06 11.42 29.59
N ASN A 393 21.96 11.61 28.64
CA ASN A 393 22.51 12.94 28.35
C ASN A 393 21.55 13.71 27.42
N SER A 394 20.46 14.20 28.01
CA SER A 394 19.41 14.92 27.28
C SER A 394 19.93 16.12 26.46
N ALA A 395 20.98 16.79 26.94
CA ALA A 395 21.61 17.90 26.21
C ALA A 395 22.35 17.42 24.96
N ALA A 396 23.14 16.34 25.05
CA ALA A 396 23.83 15.76 23.91
C ALA A 396 22.84 15.19 22.89
N TYR A 397 21.81 14.46 23.35
CA TYR A 397 20.73 13.96 22.48
C TYR A 397 20.04 15.10 21.72
N SER A 398 19.59 16.14 22.44
CA SER A 398 18.87 17.28 21.83
C SER A 398 19.74 18.06 20.85
N HIS A 399 21.05 18.17 21.13
CA HIS A 399 21.99 18.80 20.21
C HIS A 399 22.17 17.94 18.94
N ALA A 400 22.45 16.65 19.10
CA ALA A 400 22.64 15.72 17.99
C ALA A 400 21.40 15.64 17.10
N PHE A 401 20.20 15.56 17.70
CA PHE A 401 18.93 15.54 16.97
C PHE A 401 18.74 16.79 16.10
N LYS A 402 19.03 17.98 16.63
CA LYS A 402 18.97 19.23 15.83
C LYS A 402 19.98 19.27 14.69
N GLN A 403 21.17 18.69 14.90
CA GLN A 403 22.17 18.60 13.84
C GLN A 403 21.72 17.63 12.73
N ILE A 404 21.12 16.49 13.09
CA ILE A 404 20.48 15.56 12.14
C ILE A 404 19.43 16.30 11.29
N GLU A 405 18.48 17.01 11.91
CA GLU A 405 17.44 17.75 11.17
C GLU A 405 18.03 18.80 10.21
N SER A 406 19.08 19.52 10.63
CA SER A 406 19.75 20.51 9.78
C SER A 406 20.42 19.85 8.58
N LEU A 407 21.21 18.80 8.83
CA LEU A 407 21.97 18.09 7.80
C LEU A 407 21.04 17.39 6.80
N GLN A 408 19.94 16.79 7.27
CA GLN A 408 18.90 16.24 6.39
C GLN A 408 18.40 17.30 5.42
N LYS A 409 18.00 18.47 5.93
CA LYS A 409 17.49 19.56 5.10
C LYS A 409 18.54 20.14 4.14
N GLU A 410 19.78 20.27 4.59
CA GLU A 410 20.88 20.86 3.80
C GLU A 410 21.35 19.96 2.66
N THR A 411 21.24 18.64 2.83
CA THR A 411 21.73 17.64 1.87
C THR A 411 20.63 17.05 0.98
N GLU A 412 19.36 17.37 1.27
CA GLU A 412 18.25 16.86 0.49
C GLU A 412 18.31 17.36 -0.97
N PRO A 413 18.23 16.46 -1.98
CA PRO A 413 18.27 16.86 -3.38
C PRO A 413 17.11 17.77 -3.77
N ASN A 414 17.43 18.93 -4.36
CA ASN A 414 16.43 19.95 -4.75
C ASN A 414 16.25 20.09 -6.27
N GLU A 415 17.15 19.55 -7.08
CA GLU A 415 17.15 19.65 -8.56
C GLU A 415 17.03 18.26 -9.21
N ILE A 416 16.04 17.49 -8.76
CA ILE A 416 15.75 16.15 -9.27
C ILE A 416 15.15 16.26 -10.69
N MET A 417 15.61 15.40 -11.60
CA MET A 417 15.18 15.35 -12.99
C MET A 417 14.02 14.36 -13.16
N PRO A 418 12.91 14.72 -13.83
CA PRO A 418 11.85 13.76 -14.09
C PRO A 418 12.28 12.79 -15.19
N ILE A 419 12.18 11.49 -14.92
CA ILE A 419 12.78 10.42 -15.73
C ILE A 419 11.75 9.50 -16.40
N THR A 420 10.45 9.70 -16.18
CA THR A 420 9.42 8.86 -16.78
C THR A 420 8.11 9.61 -17.02
N ALA A 421 7.22 9.06 -17.82
CA ALA A 421 5.82 9.48 -17.91
C ALA A 421 4.88 8.53 -17.15
N GLU A 422 5.41 7.39 -16.69
CA GLU A 422 4.64 6.29 -16.12
C GLU A 422 5.32 5.74 -14.86
N ILE A 423 4.52 5.41 -13.86
CA ILE A 423 4.94 4.69 -12.65
C ILE A 423 3.87 3.65 -12.28
N LEU A 424 4.26 2.64 -11.53
CA LEU A 424 3.37 1.64 -10.96
C LEU A 424 3.11 1.95 -9.49
N TYR A 425 1.90 1.69 -9.03
CA TYR A 425 1.54 1.74 -7.62
C TYR A 425 0.99 0.38 -7.19
N SER A 426 1.60 -0.19 -6.15
CA SER A 426 1.18 -1.46 -5.56
C SER A 426 0.50 -1.19 -4.22
N TYR A 427 -0.59 -1.87 -3.93
CA TYR A 427 -1.32 -1.75 -2.68
C TYR A 427 -1.83 -3.11 -2.22
N ASP A 428 -1.70 -3.37 -0.91
CA ASP A 428 -2.06 -4.64 -0.30
C ASP A 428 -1.29 -5.81 -0.89
N TYR A 429 -0.10 -6.11 -0.36
CA TYR A 429 0.71 -7.25 -0.81
C TYR A 429 0.03 -8.62 -0.59
N GLY A 430 -1.11 -8.67 0.11
CA GLY A 430 -1.94 -9.87 0.20
C GLY A 430 -2.81 -10.06 -1.05
N ASP A 431 -3.63 -9.05 -1.39
CA ASP A 431 -4.52 -9.07 -2.56
C ASP A 431 -3.77 -8.77 -3.88
N GLY A 432 -2.69 -8.00 -3.82
CA GLY A 432 -1.83 -7.60 -4.94
C GLY A 432 -2.47 -6.57 -5.86
N TRP A 433 -3.11 -5.53 -5.33
CA TRP A 433 -3.68 -4.48 -6.20
C TRP A 433 -2.58 -3.68 -6.87
N GLU A 434 -2.67 -3.55 -8.19
CA GLU A 434 -1.72 -2.80 -8.99
C GLU A 434 -2.44 -1.74 -9.81
N VAL A 435 -1.94 -0.50 -9.76
CA VAL A 435 -2.47 0.65 -10.51
C VAL A 435 -1.37 1.21 -11.41
N ASP A 436 -1.59 1.17 -12.72
CA ASP A 436 -0.75 1.87 -13.68
C ASP A 436 -1.08 3.37 -13.65
N ILE A 437 -0.06 4.20 -13.45
CA ILE A 437 -0.19 5.66 -13.36
C ILE A 437 0.53 6.28 -14.54
N SER A 438 -0.22 6.88 -15.46
CA SER A 438 0.31 7.52 -16.66
C SER A 438 0.07 9.03 -16.67
N LEU A 439 1.09 9.83 -16.96
CA LEU A 439 0.96 11.26 -17.21
C LEU A 439 0.40 11.50 -18.61
N VAL A 440 -0.77 12.11 -18.70
CA VAL A 440 -1.49 12.33 -19.98
C VAL A 440 -1.27 13.74 -20.50
N ARG A 441 -1.34 14.75 -19.63
CA ARG A 441 -1.24 16.17 -19.98
C ARG A 441 -0.54 16.98 -18.90
N GLU A 442 0.13 18.04 -19.32
CA GLU A 442 0.69 19.05 -18.42
C GLU A 442 0.09 20.42 -18.75
N PHE A 443 -0.28 21.18 -17.72
CA PHE A 443 -0.95 22.48 -17.87
C PHE A 443 -0.14 23.56 -17.17
N GLY A 444 0.34 24.55 -17.93
CA GLY A 444 1.06 25.70 -17.38
C GLY A 444 2.54 25.45 -17.06
N ARG A 445 3.08 24.28 -17.44
CA ARG A 445 4.50 24.01 -17.34
C ARG A 445 5.28 25.06 -18.11
N ASN A 446 6.42 25.51 -17.57
CA ASN A 446 7.23 26.58 -18.15
C ASN A 446 6.44 27.88 -18.42
N SER A 447 5.44 28.19 -17.59
CA SER A 447 4.58 29.38 -17.71
C SER A 447 3.76 29.44 -19.01
N GLN A 448 3.46 28.29 -19.61
CA GLN A 448 2.54 28.21 -20.74
C GLN A 448 1.12 28.66 -20.33
N MET A 449 0.34 29.17 -21.29
CA MET A 449 -1.05 29.53 -21.07
C MET A 449 -1.88 28.29 -20.74
N VAL A 450 -2.84 28.44 -19.82
CA VAL A 450 -3.78 27.39 -19.40
C VAL A 450 -5.18 27.78 -19.85
N ASP A 451 -5.72 27.06 -20.83
CA ASP A 451 -7.06 27.23 -21.38
C ASP A 451 -8.11 26.32 -20.69
N ASP A 452 -7.65 25.24 -20.04
CA ASP A 452 -8.49 24.34 -19.26
C ASP A 452 -8.87 24.96 -17.90
N GLU A 453 -10.16 25.24 -17.70
CA GLU A 453 -10.68 25.86 -16.48
C GLU A 453 -10.45 25.01 -15.22
N ILE A 454 -10.53 23.68 -15.35
CA ILE A 454 -10.33 22.76 -14.22
C ILE A 454 -8.85 22.79 -13.84
N ALA A 455 -7.95 22.69 -14.81
CA ALA A 455 -6.52 22.77 -14.54
C ALA A 455 -6.13 24.13 -13.93
N ALA A 456 -6.67 25.24 -14.45
CA ALA A 456 -6.46 26.57 -13.88
C ALA A 456 -6.92 26.63 -12.41
N LYS A 457 -8.06 26.02 -12.08
CA LYS A 457 -8.56 25.89 -10.70
C LYS A 457 -7.64 25.04 -9.82
N VAL A 458 -7.17 23.89 -10.32
CA VAL A 458 -6.22 23.03 -9.58
C VAL A 458 -4.92 23.79 -9.27
N ILE A 459 -4.40 24.55 -10.23
CA ILE A 459 -3.21 25.39 -10.04
C ILE A 459 -3.46 26.47 -8.98
N ALA A 460 -4.60 27.15 -9.05
CA ALA A 460 -4.95 28.24 -8.13
C ALA A 460 -5.19 27.75 -6.69
N ASP A 461 -5.98 26.69 -6.54
CA ASP A 461 -6.42 26.19 -5.23
C ASP A 461 -5.42 25.18 -4.63
N ARG A 462 -4.52 24.62 -5.44
CA ARG A 462 -3.66 23.48 -5.11
C ARG A 462 -4.44 22.25 -4.64
N LYS A 463 -5.64 22.04 -5.20
CA LYS A 463 -6.51 20.91 -4.83
C LYS A 463 -6.70 20.00 -6.03
N PRO A 464 -6.49 18.68 -5.89
CA PRO A 464 -6.70 17.74 -6.98
C PRO A 464 -8.19 17.59 -7.28
N ILE A 465 -8.52 17.27 -8.53
CA ILE A 465 -9.89 17.06 -9.00
C ILE A 465 -9.94 15.80 -9.85
N CYS A 466 -10.88 14.89 -9.56
CA CYS A 466 -11.19 13.76 -10.43
C CYS A 466 -12.17 14.21 -11.51
N ILE A 467 -11.75 14.08 -12.77
CA ILE A 467 -12.47 14.59 -13.95
C ILE A 467 -13.24 13.50 -14.68
N ALA A 468 -12.80 12.24 -14.59
CA ALA A 468 -13.49 11.09 -15.17
C ALA A 468 -13.25 9.83 -14.33
N LYS A 469 -14.16 8.87 -14.48
CA LYS A 469 -14.02 7.53 -13.91
C LYS A 469 -14.65 6.50 -14.83
N ASP A 470 -14.12 5.29 -14.77
CA ASP A 470 -14.76 4.09 -15.30
C ASP A 470 -14.83 3.04 -14.17
N GLY A 471 -16.01 2.48 -13.95
CA GLY A 471 -16.29 1.59 -12.83
C GLY A 471 -16.68 2.25 -11.51
N LEU A 472 -17.18 1.42 -10.60
CA LEU A 472 -17.45 1.74 -9.19
C LEU A 472 -16.18 1.67 -8.35
N ASN A 473 -16.31 2.01 -7.06
CA ASN A 473 -15.26 1.75 -6.08
C ASN A 473 -15.15 0.24 -5.79
N VAL A 474 -13.91 -0.22 -5.68
CA VAL A 474 -13.52 -1.56 -5.25
C VAL A 474 -13.44 -1.62 -3.71
N LEU A 475 -12.80 -2.66 -3.16
CA LEU A 475 -12.71 -2.92 -1.73
C LEU A 475 -11.33 -3.45 -1.33
N ASP A 476 -10.90 -3.18 -0.10
CA ASP A 476 -9.81 -3.94 0.51
C ASP A 476 -10.26 -5.36 0.87
N ASP A 477 -9.30 -6.25 1.11
CA ASP A 477 -9.51 -7.61 1.62
C ASP A 477 -10.53 -8.41 0.78
N CYS A 478 -10.59 -8.17 -0.54
CA CYS A 478 -11.55 -8.86 -1.41
C CYS A 478 -10.94 -9.84 -2.41
N GLY A 479 -9.62 -9.93 -2.53
CA GLY A 479 -8.94 -10.85 -3.43
C GLY A 479 -8.82 -10.30 -4.85
N ASN A 480 -8.41 -9.04 -4.99
CA ASN A 480 -8.17 -8.36 -6.26
C ASN A 480 -9.42 -8.29 -7.18
N VAL A 481 -9.24 -8.00 -8.47
CA VAL A 481 -10.32 -7.88 -9.46
C VAL A 481 -11.21 -9.14 -9.52
N PRO A 482 -10.68 -10.38 -9.56
CA PRO A 482 -11.53 -11.58 -9.56
C PRO A 482 -12.40 -11.68 -8.31
N GLY A 483 -11.84 -11.38 -7.14
CA GLY A 483 -12.58 -11.38 -5.89
C GLY A 483 -13.64 -10.28 -5.80
N TYR A 484 -13.39 -9.11 -6.39
CA TYR A 484 -14.40 -8.07 -6.54
C TYR A 484 -15.55 -8.51 -7.46
N ILE A 485 -15.24 -9.19 -8.57
CA ILE A 485 -16.24 -9.77 -9.48
C ILE A 485 -17.08 -10.80 -8.75
N ASP A 486 -16.47 -11.67 -7.94
CA ASP A 486 -17.15 -12.67 -7.10
C ASP A 486 -18.13 -12.01 -6.11
N ILE A 487 -17.73 -10.89 -5.49
CA ILE A 487 -18.62 -10.12 -4.62
C ILE A 487 -19.82 -9.59 -5.39
N LEU A 488 -19.59 -8.97 -6.55
CA LEU A 488 -20.67 -8.44 -7.40
C LEU A 488 -21.63 -9.56 -7.84
N ARG A 489 -21.08 -10.69 -8.29
CA ARG A 489 -21.83 -11.90 -8.68
C ARG A 489 -22.69 -12.40 -7.51
N THR A 490 -22.10 -12.55 -6.32
CA THR A 490 -22.82 -13.02 -5.12
C THR A 490 -23.93 -12.04 -4.71
N ILE A 491 -23.66 -10.73 -4.73
CA ILE A 491 -24.64 -9.71 -4.33
C ILE A 491 -25.82 -9.65 -5.29
N HIS A 492 -25.58 -9.79 -6.60
CA HIS A 492 -26.60 -9.52 -7.62
C HIS A 492 -27.26 -10.78 -8.19
N GLU A 493 -26.57 -11.92 -8.19
CA GLU A 493 -27.02 -13.17 -8.80
C GLU A 493 -27.12 -14.34 -7.81
N GLY A 494 -26.52 -14.21 -6.62
CA GLY A 494 -26.64 -15.18 -5.54
C GLY A 494 -28.04 -15.25 -4.91
N ASP A 495 -28.26 -16.26 -4.07
CA ASP A 495 -29.54 -16.38 -3.36
C ASP A 495 -29.73 -15.25 -2.33
N LYS A 496 -30.96 -15.15 -1.80
CA LYS A 496 -31.34 -14.03 -0.94
C LYS A 496 -30.50 -13.93 0.34
N ASP A 497 -30.12 -15.07 0.92
CA ASP A 497 -29.37 -15.10 2.17
C ASP A 497 -27.88 -14.83 1.92
N GLU A 498 -27.27 -15.47 0.91
CA GLU A 498 -25.89 -15.20 0.50
C GLU A 498 -25.70 -13.74 0.08
N ALA A 499 -26.63 -13.20 -0.72
CA ALA A 499 -26.58 -11.81 -1.15
C ALA A 499 -26.81 -10.83 0.01
N ARG A 500 -27.53 -11.22 1.08
CA ARG A 500 -27.66 -10.39 2.30
C ARG A 500 -26.35 -10.38 3.07
N GLU A 501 -25.78 -11.56 3.33
CA GLU A 501 -24.53 -11.72 4.08
C GLU A 501 -23.37 -11.01 3.39
N MET A 502 -23.25 -11.15 2.06
CA MET A 502 -22.20 -10.49 1.29
C MET A 502 -22.34 -8.97 1.31
N ARG A 503 -23.56 -8.43 1.20
CA ARG A 503 -23.78 -6.98 1.35
C ARG A 503 -23.43 -6.47 2.74
N GLU A 504 -23.76 -7.23 3.78
CA GLU A 504 -23.42 -6.87 5.17
C GLU A 504 -21.90 -6.84 5.36
N TRP A 505 -21.20 -7.86 4.86
CA TRP A 505 -19.74 -7.91 4.90
C TRP A 505 -19.13 -6.75 4.11
N ALA A 506 -19.54 -6.53 2.85
CA ALA A 506 -18.99 -5.46 2.01
C ALA A 506 -19.21 -4.07 2.65
N ARG A 507 -20.39 -3.82 3.23
CA ARG A 507 -20.66 -2.59 3.98
C ARG A 507 -19.78 -2.43 5.20
N SER A 508 -19.46 -3.52 5.90
CA SER A 508 -18.56 -3.48 7.06
C SER A 508 -17.13 -3.07 6.68
N GLN A 509 -16.74 -3.32 5.42
CA GLN A 509 -15.47 -2.88 4.84
C GLN A 509 -15.54 -1.47 4.24
N GLY A 510 -16.69 -0.79 4.29
CA GLY A 510 -16.87 0.56 3.76
C GLY A 510 -17.46 0.61 2.34
N TRP A 511 -17.79 -0.54 1.73
CA TRP A 511 -18.47 -0.58 0.45
C TRP A 511 -19.85 0.06 0.54
N THR A 512 -20.17 0.95 -0.37
CA THR A 512 -21.52 1.54 -0.44
C THR A 512 -22.31 1.08 -1.66
N GLY A 513 -21.65 0.52 -2.68
CA GLY A 513 -22.24 0.21 -3.98
C GLY A 513 -22.81 1.43 -4.71
N ARG A 514 -22.53 2.66 -4.23
CA ARG A 514 -23.04 3.89 -4.82
C ARG A 514 -22.12 4.33 -5.95
N ASP A 515 -22.75 4.70 -7.05
CA ASP A 515 -22.07 5.40 -8.12
C ASP A 515 -21.84 6.86 -7.73
N MET A 516 -20.58 7.22 -7.44
CA MET A 516 -20.19 8.58 -7.09
C MET A 516 -19.71 9.33 -8.33
N SER A 517 -20.27 10.51 -8.59
CA SER A 517 -19.75 11.36 -9.68
C SER A 517 -18.26 11.69 -9.46
N PRO A 518 -17.42 11.74 -10.52
CA PRO A 518 -15.98 12.02 -10.42
C PRO A 518 -15.63 13.20 -9.50
N ARG A 519 -16.31 14.34 -9.68
CA ARG A 519 -16.12 15.58 -8.88
C ARG A 519 -16.35 15.45 -7.36
N HIS A 520 -16.93 14.35 -6.89
CA HIS A 520 -17.19 14.10 -5.46
C HIS A 520 -16.29 13.01 -4.87
N MET A 521 -15.43 12.39 -5.68
CA MET A 521 -14.53 11.33 -5.24
C MET A 521 -13.43 11.87 -4.32
N ILE A 522 -12.81 12.99 -4.70
CA ILE A 522 -11.70 13.63 -3.98
C ILE A 522 -12.01 15.09 -3.66
#